data_AF-K5WRT1-F1
#
_entry.id   AF-K5WRT1-F1
#
_cell.length_a   1.000
_cell.length_b   1.000
_cell.length_c   1.000
_cell.angle_alpha   90.00
_cell.angle_beta   90.00
_cell.angle_gamma   90.00
#
_symmetry.space_group_name_H-M   'P 1'
#
loop_
_entity.id
_entity.type
_entity.pdbx_description
1 polymer ?
#
loop_
_entity_poly.entity_id
_entity_poly.type
_entity_poly.pdbx_seq_one_letter_code
_entity_poly.pdbx_strand_id
1 'polypeptide(L)'
;TYSVGTVSVPAPGYVTVALQGVSNNGSYFGDVSGLSVTTTAALAFANDPANYYWSRRGPSVHMTYTVPANSEYFYNEVTVPVNEDAIGSYFMVAGFSGGYSGIQVNSATERKVLFSVWDADNGQKTTLVSKGADVVVNDFGGEGTGGQAYLVFGWKAGTTYKFITRIRPESSSGSTLFSTWIFTPETNAWRYIATWKRPSTTTYQSGVYSFLENFIDTRGYVGRHVQYSNQWARNTNGAWSEITTGRFTGDATANNAQRMDYAGGLENGHFYLRNCGFFSDFVPLNRDFTRLAAGTQPTVDVNTLPTQ
;
A
#
# COMPACT_ATOMS: atom_id res chain seq x y z
N THR A 1 -27.96 30.42 1.64
CA THR A 1 -27.67 29.51 2.77
C THR A 1 -28.99 29.15 3.44
N TYR A 2 -29.23 27.86 3.69
CA TYR A 2 -30.42 27.37 4.39
C TYR A 2 -30.00 26.85 5.76
N SER A 3 -30.65 27.31 6.83
CA SER A 3 -30.39 26.80 8.17
C SER A 3 -31.04 25.43 8.33
N VAL A 4 -30.25 24.42 8.73
CA VAL A 4 -30.73 23.05 8.96
C VAL A 4 -31.09 22.85 10.43
N GLY A 5 -30.20 23.23 11.34
CA GLY A 5 -30.42 23.11 12.78
C GLY A 5 -29.13 23.09 13.59
N THR A 6 -29.26 22.82 14.89
CA THR A 6 -28.14 22.66 15.83
C THR A 6 -28.06 21.19 16.26
N VAL A 7 -26.85 20.65 16.28
CA VAL A 7 -26.58 19.28 16.76
C VAL A 7 -25.65 19.33 17.96
N SER A 8 -25.87 18.44 18.93
CA SER A 8 -24.93 18.23 20.04
C SER A 8 -23.95 17.13 19.66
N VAL A 9 -22.65 17.41 19.71
CA VAL A 9 -21.58 16.45 19.43
C VAL A 9 -20.99 16.02 20.78
N PRO A 10 -21.26 14.78 21.25
CA PRO A 10 -20.98 14.39 22.63
C PRO A 10 -19.49 14.09 22.88
N ALA A 11 -18.70 13.85 21.84
CA ALA A 11 -17.27 13.54 21.94
C ALA A 11 -16.52 13.98 20.66
N PRO A 12 -15.19 14.23 20.75
CA PRO A 12 -14.36 14.49 19.58
C PRO A 12 -14.38 13.31 18.58
N GLY A 13 -14.44 13.63 17.29
CA GLY A 13 -14.40 12.64 16.22
C GLY A 13 -15.01 13.16 14.93
N TYR A 14 -15.03 12.29 13.92
CA TYR A 14 -15.73 12.56 12.67
C TYR A 14 -17.25 12.70 12.91
N VAL A 15 -17.84 13.72 12.28
CA VAL A 15 -19.28 13.94 12.27
C VAL A 15 -19.81 13.70 10.87
N THR A 16 -20.73 12.74 10.73
CA THR A 16 -21.38 12.45 9.45
C THR A 16 -22.69 13.23 9.33
N VAL A 17 -22.84 13.98 8.24
CA VAL A 17 -24.11 14.61 7.86
C VAL A 17 -24.64 13.92 6.62
N ALA A 18 -25.71 13.15 6.77
CA ALA A 18 -26.37 12.47 5.67
C ALA A 18 -27.50 13.33 5.10
N LEU A 19 -27.56 13.44 3.78
CA LEU A 19 -28.62 14.16 3.06
C LEU A 19 -29.42 13.16 2.23
N GLN A 20 -30.74 13.21 2.34
CA GLN A 20 -31.66 12.34 1.60
C GLN A 20 -32.78 13.16 0.99
N GLY A 21 -33.04 12.96 -0.30
CA GLY A 21 -34.20 13.52 -0.97
C GLY A 21 -35.49 12.87 -0.43
N VAL A 22 -36.47 13.69 -0.04
CA VAL A 22 -37.75 13.22 0.50
C VAL A 22 -38.84 13.26 -0.57
N SER A 23 -39.04 14.43 -1.18
CA SER A 23 -40.02 14.65 -2.24
C SER A 23 -39.54 15.73 -3.21
N ASN A 24 -39.83 15.55 -4.49
CA ASN A 24 -39.63 16.54 -5.54
C ASN A 24 -40.76 16.42 -6.60
N ASN A 25 -40.90 17.41 -7.46
CA ASN A 25 -41.87 17.41 -8.56
C ASN A 25 -41.23 16.99 -9.90
N GLY A 26 -40.08 16.32 -9.87
CA GLY A 26 -39.28 16.00 -11.06
C GLY A 26 -38.22 14.94 -10.76
N SER A 27 -37.19 14.80 -11.60
CA SER A 27 -36.14 13.78 -11.41
C SER A 27 -34.97 14.24 -10.54
N TYR A 28 -35.01 15.46 -9.99
CA TYR A 28 -33.86 16.13 -9.38
C TYR A 28 -34.21 16.78 -8.04
N PHE A 29 -33.33 16.66 -7.03
CA PHE A 29 -33.54 17.20 -5.67
C PHE A 29 -32.79 18.51 -5.40
N GLY A 30 -31.87 18.93 -6.28
CA GLY A 30 -31.08 20.15 -6.13
C GLY A 30 -29.59 19.90 -5.89
N ASP A 31 -28.79 20.94 -6.10
CA ASP A 31 -27.35 20.95 -5.82
C ASP A 31 -27.10 21.39 -4.39
N VAL A 32 -26.18 20.69 -3.71
CA VAL A 32 -25.64 21.11 -2.41
C VAL A 32 -24.18 21.49 -2.63
N SER A 33 -23.92 22.79 -2.67
CA SER A 33 -22.56 23.32 -2.90
C SER A 33 -21.64 23.20 -1.68
N GLY A 34 -22.19 23.01 -0.48
CA GLY A 34 -21.41 22.78 0.73
C GLY A 34 -22.24 22.77 2.01
N LEU A 35 -21.59 22.38 3.10
CA LEU A 35 -22.11 22.46 4.47
C LEU A 35 -21.39 23.59 5.19
N SER A 36 -22.14 24.45 5.88
CA SER A 36 -21.57 25.47 6.78
C SER A 36 -21.85 25.08 8.22
N VAL A 37 -20.80 25.13 9.06
CA VAL A 37 -20.88 24.78 10.48
C VAL A 37 -20.39 25.98 11.30
N THR A 38 -21.20 26.40 12.26
CA THR A 38 -20.80 27.38 13.28
C THR A 38 -20.49 26.64 14.57
N THR A 39 -19.25 26.69 15.02
CA THR A 39 -18.80 26.03 16.26
C THR A 39 -17.58 26.76 16.84
N THR A 40 -17.35 26.59 18.14
CA THR A 40 -16.11 27.01 18.81
C THR A 40 -15.04 25.91 18.82
N ALA A 41 -15.40 24.68 18.41
CA ALA A 41 -14.46 23.57 18.32
C ALA A 41 -13.53 23.74 17.11
N ALA A 42 -12.29 23.28 17.23
CA ALA A 42 -11.38 23.17 16.08
C ALA A 42 -11.92 22.11 15.11
N LEU A 43 -11.93 22.43 13.82
CA LEU A 43 -12.37 21.53 12.76
C LEU A 43 -11.18 21.11 11.90
N ALA A 44 -11.09 19.82 11.60
CA ALA A 44 -10.24 19.27 10.57
C ALA A 44 -11.13 18.72 9.45
N PHE A 45 -10.93 19.20 8.24
CA PHE A 45 -11.66 18.78 7.05
C PHE A 45 -10.85 19.12 5.81
N ALA A 46 -11.18 18.48 4.69
CA ALA A 46 -10.59 18.81 3.41
C ALA A 46 -11.00 20.23 3.02
N ASN A 47 -10.07 21.17 3.12
CA ASN A 47 -10.29 22.60 2.92
C ASN A 47 -9.41 23.19 1.82
N ASP A 48 -8.69 22.34 1.08
CA ASP A 48 -7.89 22.71 -0.08
C ASP A 48 -8.57 22.26 -1.38
N PRO A 49 -9.22 23.18 -2.13
CA PRO A 49 -9.91 22.85 -3.38
C PRO A 49 -9.01 22.22 -4.45
N ALA A 50 -7.70 22.55 -4.46
CA ALA A 50 -6.77 21.97 -5.42
C ALA A 50 -6.52 20.48 -5.17
N ASN A 51 -6.82 20.00 -3.96
CA ASN A 51 -6.50 18.65 -3.49
C ASN A 51 -7.73 17.83 -3.08
N TYR A 52 -8.94 18.21 -3.49
CA TYR A 52 -10.16 17.44 -3.19
C TYR A 52 -10.14 16.03 -3.77
N TYR A 53 -9.54 15.82 -4.94
CA TYR A 53 -9.37 14.48 -5.50
C TYR A 53 -8.60 13.56 -4.53
N TRP A 54 -7.45 14.03 -4.05
CA TRP A 54 -6.60 13.31 -3.09
C TRP A 54 -7.26 13.17 -1.72
N SER A 55 -7.89 14.23 -1.23
CA SER A 55 -8.61 14.21 0.05
C SER A 55 -9.78 13.23 0.05
N ARG A 56 -10.45 13.04 -1.10
CA ARG A 56 -11.50 12.04 -1.27
C ARG A 56 -10.95 10.62 -1.39
N ARG A 57 -9.81 10.41 -2.06
CA ARG A 57 -9.07 9.13 -1.99
C ARG A 57 -8.74 8.79 -0.55
N GLY A 58 -8.34 9.77 0.25
CA GLY A 58 -7.99 9.60 1.65
C GLY A 58 -6.47 9.45 1.84
N PRO A 59 -6.03 9.39 3.10
CA PRO A 59 -4.62 9.38 3.46
C PRO A 59 -4.01 8.00 3.21
N SER A 60 -3.10 7.88 2.24
CA SER A 60 -2.25 6.69 2.14
C SER A 60 -1.30 6.63 3.33
N VAL A 61 -1.10 5.44 3.87
CA VAL A 61 -0.26 5.20 5.05
C VAL A 61 0.81 4.16 4.75
N HIS A 62 1.95 4.24 5.42
CA HIS A 62 3.11 3.42 5.14
C HIS A 62 3.73 2.88 6.43
N MET A 63 4.39 1.74 6.31
CA MET A 63 5.28 1.17 7.32
C MET A 63 6.64 0.96 6.66
N THR A 64 7.68 1.69 7.10
CA THR A 64 9.03 1.57 6.54
C THR A 64 9.91 0.69 7.43
N TYR A 65 10.84 -0.01 6.82
CA TYR A 65 11.70 -1.00 7.47
C TYR A 65 13.17 -0.71 7.15
N THR A 66 14.03 -0.71 8.17
CA THR A 66 15.47 -0.64 7.98
C THR A 66 16.03 -2.05 7.82
N VAL A 67 16.62 -2.33 6.66
CA VAL A 67 17.29 -3.60 6.39
C VAL A 67 18.82 -3.44 6.48
N PRO A 68 19.57 -4.50 6.84
CA PRO A 68 21.03 -4.46 6.83
C PRO A 68 21.60 -4.14 5.44
N ALA A 69 22.79 -3.55 5.39
CA ALA A 69 23.50 -3.31 4.14
C ALA A 69 23.72 -4.60 3.34
N ASN A 70 23.76 -4.49 2.01
CA ASN A 70 23.92 -5.62 1.09
C ASN A 70 22.82 -6.69 1.22
N SER A 71 21.64 -6.32 1.72
CA SER A 71 20.45 -7.18 1.69
C SER A 71 19.99 -7.37 0.25
N GLU A 72 20.07 -8.58 -0.27
CA GLU A 72 19.67 -8.90 -1.65
C GLU A 72 18.18 -9.27 -1.71
N TYR A 73 17.66 -9.93 -0.67
CA TYR A 73 16.26 -10.31 -0.59
C TYR A 73 15.54 -9.59 0.55
N PHE A 74 14.27 -9.27 0.33
CA PHE A 74 13.33 -8.87 1.38
C PHE A 74 12.10 -9.76 1.30
N TYR A 75 11.73 -10.37 2.42
CA TYR A 75 10.57 -11.23 2.60
C TYR A 75 9.58 -10.54 3.53
N ASN A 76 8.29 -10.61 3.20
CA ASN A 76 7.21 -10.08 4.02
C ASN A 76 5.92 -10.86 3.74
N GLU A 77 5.07 -10.99 4.75
CA GLU A 77 3.76 -11.63 4.63
C GLU A 77 2.65 -10.59 4.74
N VAL A 78 1.58 -10.79 4.00
CA VAL A 78 0.41 -9.91 4.00
C VAL A 78 -0.85 -10.69 4.31
N THR A 79 -1.64 -10.18 5.23
CA THR A 79 -2.99 -10.69 5.52
C THR A 79 -3.96 -9.51 5.50
N VAL A 80 -4.92 -9.54 4.58
CA VAL A 80 -6.05 -8.60 4.56
C VAL A 80 -7.19 -9.26 5.32
N PRO A 81 -7.65 -8.72 6.47
CA PRO A 81 -8.76 -9.32 7.21
C PRO A 81 -10.03 -9.42 6.37
N VAL A 82 -10.90 -10.36 6.73
CA VAL A 82 -12.21 -10.52 6.07
C VAL A 82 -13.01 -9.21 6.21
N ASN A 83 -13.59 -8.74 5.10
CA ASN A 83 -14.35 -7.48 4.96
C ASN A 83 -13.51 -6.20 4.94
N GLU A 84 -12.19 -6.28 4.98
CA GLU A 84 -11.28 -5.12 4.92
C GLU A 84 -10.66 -4.91 3.52
N ASP A 85 -11.12 -5.70 2.54
CA ASP A 85 -10.64 -5.76 1.16
C ASP A 85 -11.48 -4.92 0.19
N ALA A 86 -11.76 -3.67 0.56
CA ALA A 86 -12.59 -2.79 -0.26
C ALA A 86 -12.03 -2.57 -1.69
N ILE A 87 -12.90 -2.64 -2.70
CA ILE A 87 -12.50 -2.32 -4.10
C ILE A 87 -11.87 -0.94 -4.15
N GLY A 88 -10.74 -0.81 -4.85
CA GLY A 88 -9.92 0.40 -4.86
C GLY A 88 -8.73 0.34 -3.90
N SER A 89 -8.55 -0.76 -3.16
CA SER A 89 -7.39 -0.93 -2.28
C SER A 89 -6.15 -1.38 -3.05
N TYR A 90 -5.01 -0.80 -2.68
CA TYR A 90 -3.70 -1.39 -2.90
C TYR A 90 -3.01 -1.68 -1.56
N PHE A 91 -2.82 -2.98 -1.30
CA PHE A 91 -2.08 -3.52 -0.15
C PHE A 91 -0.65 -3.83 -0.60
N MET A 92 0.21 -2.80 -0.57
CA MET A 92 1.58 -2.93 -1.04
C MET A 92 2.45 -3.58 0.03
N VAL A 93 3.10 -4.69 -0.32
CA VAL A 93 3.72 -5.61 0.64
C VAL A 93 5.23 -5.39 0.74
N ALA A 94 5.92 -5.38 -0.39
CA ALA A 94 7.37 -5.36 -0.47
C ALA A 94 7.83 -4.28 -1.46
N GLY A 95 7.93 -3.06 -0.94
CA GLY A 95 8.43 -1.89 -1.64
C GLY A 95 9.91 -1.65 -1.38
N PHE A 96 10.50 -0.88 -2.28
CA PHE A 96 11.92 -0.51 -2.26
C PHE A 96 12.09 0.84 -2.97
N SER A 97 13.25 1.47 -2.79
CA SER A 97 13.63 2.64 -3.58
C SER A 97 13.62 2.30 -5.07
N GLY A 98 12.68 2.88 -5.83
CA GLY A 98 12.55 2.62 -7.26
C GLY A 98 11.55 1.52 -7.63
N GLY A 99 10.72 1.03 -6.71
CA GLY A 99 9.57 0.21 -7.10
C GLY A 99 8.73 -0.33 -5.95
N TYR A 100 7.81 -1.22 -6.29
CA TYR A 100 6.91 -1.85 -5.34
C TYR A 100 6.36 -3.19 -5.82
N SER A 101 5.93 -4.02 -4.87
CA SER A 101 5.10 -5.19 -5.16
C SER A 101 4.04 -5.44 -4.09
N GLY A 102 2.86 -5.89 -4.51
CA GLY A 102 1.76 -6.21 -3.59
C GLY A 102 0.49 -6.67 -4.28
N ILE A 103 -0.64 -6.55 -3.58
CA ILE A 103 -1.94 -7.05 -4.05
C ILE A 103 -3.03 -5.97 -4.09
N GLN A 104 -3.86 -6.00 -5.13
CA GLN A 104 -4.92 -5.02 -5.38
C GLN A 104 -6.31 -5.65 -5.42
N VAL A 105 -7.32 -4.85 -5.09
CA VAL A 105 -8.74 -5.13 -5.36
C VAL A 105 -9.22 -4.18 -6.45
N ASN A 106 -9.17 -4.64 -7.70
CA ASN A 106 -9.43 -3.79 -8.86
C ASN A 106 -10.93 -3.64 -9.14
N SER A 107 -11.71 -4.71 -8.94
CA SER A 107 -13.16 -4.70 -9.09
C SER A 107 -13.81 -5.81 -8.26
N ALA A 108 -15.13 -5.97 -8.37
CA ALA A 108 -15.85 -7.09 -7.76
C ALA A 108 -15.41 -8.46 -8.30
N THR A 109 -14.79 -8.52 -9.49
CA THR A 109 -14.42 -9.76 -10.18
C THR A 109 -12.94 -9.85 -10.51
N GLU A 110 -12.15 -8.79 -10.23
CA GLU A 110 -10.75 -8.73 -10.59
C GLU A 110 -9.88 -8.31 -9.41
N ARG A 111 -8.84 -9.10 -9.18
CA ARG A 111 -7.77 -8.87 -8.21
C ARG A 111 -6.43 -9.13 -8.87
N LYS A 112 -5.43 -8.36 -8.50
CA LYS A 112 -4.10 -8.43 -9.11
C LYS A 112 -3.02 -8.56 -8.07
N VAL A 113 -1.97 -9.30 -8.43
CA VAL A 113 -0.62 -9.12 -7.89
C VAL A 113 0.08 -8.15 -8.82
N LEU A 114 0.63 -7.06 -8.28
CA LEU A 114 1.30 -6.02 -9.06
C LEU A 114 2.78 -5.94 -8.67
N PHE A 115 3.64 -5.70 -9.65
CA PHE A 115 5.07 -5.46 -9.49
C PHE A 115 5.53 -4.39 -10.47
N SER A 116 5.99 -3.26 -9.94
CA SER A 116 6.44 -2.13 -10.76
C SER A 116 7.83 -1.67 -10.38
N VAL A 117 8.59 -1.24 -11.38
CA VAL A 117 9.91 -0.63 -11.22
C VAL A 117 9.96 0.64 -12.07
N TRP A 118 10.23 1.78 -11.42
CA TRP A 118 10.37 3.07 -12.11
C TRP A 118 11.60 3.07 -13.04
N ASP A 119 11.54 3.90 -14.07
CA ASP A 119 12.69 4.24 -14.91
C ASP A 119 13.85 4.78 -14.07
N ALA A 120 15.06 4.74 -14.61
CA ALA A 120 16.24 5.29 -13.95
C ALA A 120 16.11 6.82 -13.79
N ASP A 121 16.78 7.37 -12.79
CA ASP A 121 16.68 8.80 -12.46
C ASP A 121 17.18 9.71 -13.60
N ASN A 122 18.05 9.18 -14.46
CA ASN A 122 18.53 9.85 -15.69
C ASN A 122 17.57 9.70 -16.89
N GLY A 123 16.37 9.17 -16.68
CA GLY A 123 15.34 8.97 -17.71
C GLY A 123 15.50 7.70 -18.55
N GLN A 124 16.54 6.88 -18.32
CA GLN A 124 16.70 5.63 -19.06
C GLN A 124 15.62 4.61 -18.66
N LYS A 125 15.09 3.92 -19.67
CA LYS A 125 13.96 3.01 -19.51
C LYS A 125 14.31 1.73 -18.77
N THR A 126 13.45 1.36 -17.83
CA THR A 126 13.44 0.02 -17.24
C THR A 126 12.96 -0.97 -18.29
N THR A 127 13.64 -2.12 -18.41
CA THR A 127 13.35 -3.13 -19.44
C THR A 127 13.02 -4.48 -18.83
N LEU A 128 12.09 -5.20 -19.45
CA LEU A 128 11.72 -6.55 -19.03
C LEU A 128 12.86 -7.53 -19.36
N VAL A 129 13.26 -8.34 -18.39
CA VAL A 129 14.22 -9.44 -18.58
C VAL A 129 13.48 -10.76 -18.80
N SER A 130 12.54 -11.06 -17.91
CA SER A 130 11.72 -12.27 -17.96
C SER A 130 10.45 -12.07 -17.14
N LYS A 131 9.44 -12.91 -17.40
CA LYS A 131 8.16 -12.89 -16.68
C LYS A 131 7.65 -14.30 -16.46
N GLY A 132 6.85 -14.46 -15.43
CA GLY A 132 6.18 -15.73 -15.12
C GLY A 132 5.05 -16.06 -16.10
N ALA A 133 4.58 -17.30 -16.02
CA ALA A 133 3.34 -17.75 -16.64
C ALA A 133 2.15 -16.82 -16.26
N ASP A 134 1.33 -16.49 -17.26
CA ASP A 134 0.12 -15.64 -17.16
C ASP A 134 0.35 -14.20 -16.66
N VAL A 135 1.61 -13.78 -16.48
CA VAL A 135 1.93 -12.40 -16.12
C VAL A 135 1.79 -11.51 -17.35
N VAL A 136 1.03 -10.43 -17.20
CA VAL A 136 0.87 -9.36 -18.19
C VAL A 136 1.86 -8.25 -17.87
N VAL A 137 2.46 -7.67 -18.91
CA VAL A 137 3.48 -6.63 -18.78
C VAL A 137 3.08 -5.42 -19.60
N ASN A 138 3.15 -4.23 -18.98
CA ASN A 138 2.88 -2.93 -19.59
C ASN A 138 3.94 -1.92 -19.12
N ASP A 139 3.98 -0.76 -19.76
CA ASP A 139 4.59 0.45 -19.19
C ASP A 139 3.56 1.20 -18.32
N PHE A 140 4.03 2.04 -17.39
CA PHE A 140 3.18 2.94 -16.60
C PHE A 140 3.66 4.40 -16.68
N GLY A 141 2.75 5.32 -16.34
CA GLY A 141 2.95 6.78 -16.39
C GLY A 141 2.14 7.54 -15.32
N GLY A 142 2.23 8.87 -15.33
CA GLY A 142 1.42 9.78 -14.47
C GLY A 142 2.09 10.15 -13.14
N GLU A 143 2.59 9.16 -12.39
CA GLU A 143 3.31 9.33 -11.12
C GLU A 143 4.78 8.90 -11.27
N GLY A 144 5.41 9.43 -12.33
CA GLY A 144 6.64 8.89 -12.89
C GLY A 144 6.36 7.87 -14.00
N THR A 145 7.41 7.28 -14.57
CA THR A 145 7.32 6.26 -15.62
C THR A 145 8.12 5.02 -15.26
N GLY A 146 7.77 3.88 -15.84
CA GLY A 146 8.50 2.63 -15.63
C GLY A 146 7.80 1.41 -16.21
N GLY A 147 8.30 0.23 -15.85
CA GLY A 147 7.70 -1.05 -16.22
C GLY A 147 6.79 -1.60 -15.12
N GLN A 148 5.61 -2.10 -15.50
CA GLN A 148 4.70 -2.82 -14.60
C GLN A 148 4.44 -4.24 -15.11
N ALA A 149 4.47 -5.20 -14.19
CA ALA A 149 4.06 -6.57 -14.41
C ALA A 149 2.94 -6.90 -13.44
N TYR A 150 1.87 -7.52 -13.92
CA TYR A 150 0.79 -7.97 -13.05
C TYR A 150 0.28 -9.35 -13.43
N LEU A 151 -0.20 -10.04 -12.41
CA LEU A 151 -0.88 -11.32 -12.54
C LEU A 151 -2.31 -11.13 -12.05
N VAL A 152 -3.30 -11.45 -12.88
CA VAL A 152 -4.68 -11.56 -12.41
C VAL A 152 -4.78 -12.80 -11.54
N PHE A 153 -5.02 -12.57 -10.25
CA PHE A 153 -5.01 -13.61 -9.23
C PHE A 153 -6.05 -13.29 -8.18
N GLY A 154 -7.07 -14.15 -8.10
CA GLY A 154 -8.19 -14.04 -7.18
C GLY A 154 -7.83 -14.35 -5.73
N TRP A 155 -6.86 -13.62 -5.18
CA TRP A 155 -6.47 -13.73 -3.78
C TRP A 155 -7.67 -13.44 -2.86
N LYS A 156 -7.67 -14.04 -1.67
CA LYS A 156 -8.82 -14.01 -0.75
C LYS A 156 -8.46 -13.29 0.55
N ALA A 157 -9.37 -12.44 1.04
CA ALA A 157 -9.28 -11.90 2.39
C ALA A 157 -9.32 -13.05 3.43
N GLY A 158 -8.62 -12.87 4.54
CA GLY A 158 -8.39 -13.89 5.56
C GLY A 158 -7.25 -14.86 5.25
N THR A 159 -6.69 -14.84 4.02
CA THR A 159 -5.53 -15.66 3.64
C THR A 159 -4.24 -14.86 3.76
N THR A 160 -3.20 -15.47 4.34
CA THR A 160 -1.85 -14.92 4.36
C THR A 160 -1.10 -15.28 3.07
N TYR A 161 -0.70 -14.27 2.30
CA TYR A 161 0.20 -14.43 1.15
C TYR A 161 1.61 -13.99 1.53
N LYS A 162 2.61 -14.55 0.84
CA LYS A 162 4.01 -14.26 1.13
C LYS A 162 4.65 -13.64 -0.09
N PHE A 163 5.42 -12.59 0.10
CA PHE A 163 6.17 -11.91 -0.93
C PHE A 163 7.66 -12.06 -0.63
N ILE A 164 8.43 -12.28 -1.68
CA ILE A 164 9.88 -12.09 -1.63
C ILE A 164 10.31 -11.29 -2.85
N THR A 165 11.08 -10.23 -2.62
CA THR A 165 11.71 -9.44 -3.68
C THR A 165 13.20 -9.66 -3.65
N ARG A 166 13.83 -9.66 -4.82
CA ARG A 166 15.29 -9.73 -4.99
C ARG A 166 15.77 -8.48 -5.73
N ILE A 167 16.77 -7.81 -5.18
CA ILE A 167 17.43 -6.65 -5.80
C ILE A 167 18.92 -6.94 -5.84
N ARG A 168 19.45 -7.09 -7.05
CA ARG A 168 20.84 -7.51 -7.27
C ARG A 168 21.50 -6.64 -8.34
N PRO A 169 22.62 -5.96 -8.03
CA PRO A 169 23.42 -5.28 -9.05
C PRO A 169 23.96 -6.27 -10.09
N GLU A 170 23.97 -5.85 -11.36
CA GLU A 170 24.64 -6.56 -12.45
C GLU A 170 26.09 -6.04 -12.54
N SER A 171 27.05 -6.91 -12.27
CA SER A 171 28.47 -6.56 -12.08
C SER A 171 29.13 -5.86 -13.27
N SER A 172 28.59 -6.01 -14.49
CA SER A 172 29.21 -5.55 -15.73
C SER A 172 28.49 -4.40 -16.45
N SER A 173 27.31 -3.95 -16.00
CA SER A 173 26.48 -3.02 -16.78
C SER A 173 25.98 -1.77 -16.05
N GLY A 174 26.37 -1.57 -14.78
CA GLY A 174 25.87 -0.45 -13.97
C GLY A 174 24.34 -0.44 -13.85
N SER A 175 23.71 -1.61 -13.99
CA SER A 175 22.27 -1.82 -13.90
C SER A 175 21.96 -2.71 -12.69
N THR A 176 20.72 -2.68 -12.23
CA THR A 176 20.23 -3.54 -11.16
C THR A 176 19.04 -4.36 -11.64
N LEU A 177 19.01 -5.64 -11.27
CA LEU A 177 17.90 -6.54 -11.53
C LEU A 177 16.96 -6.57 -10.33
N PHE A 178 15.67 -6.41 -10.59
CA PHE A 178 14.60 -6.41 -9.61
C PHE A 178 13.65 -7.55 -9.94
N SER A 179 13.46 -8.49 -9.01
CA SER A 179 12.58 -9.64 -9.21
C SER A 179 11.61 -9.77 -8.05
N THR A 180 10.41 -10.28 -8.30
CA THR A 180 9.46 -10.58 -7.22
C THR A 180 8.72 -11.90 -7.45
N TRP A 181 8.36 -12.53 -6.33
CA TRP A 181 7.57 -13.75 -6.27
C TRP A 181 6.48 -13.60 -5.22
N ILE A 182 5.37 -14.27 -5.47
CA ILE A 182 4.28 -14.46 -4.51
C ILE A 182 4.12 -15.94 -4.21
N PHE A 183 4.05 -16.31 -2.94
CA PHE A 183 3.63 -17.64 -2.53
C PHE A 183 2.11 -17.70 -2.48
N THR A 184 1.54 -18.68 -3.16
CA THR A 184 0.08 -18.91 -3.21
C THR A 184 -0.27 -20.18 -2.41
N PRO A 185 -0.86 -20.04 -1.20
CA PRO A 185 -1.20 -21.18 -0.36
C PRO A 185 -2.15 -22.18 -1.03
N GLU A 186 -2.98 -21.72 -1.96
CA GLU A 186 -3.93 -22.55 -2.72
C GLU A 186 -3.24 -23.64 -3.54
N THR A 187 -2.00 -23.40 -3.95
CA THR A 187 -1.18 -24.36 -4.71
C THR A 187 0.08 -24.77 -3.96
N ASN A 188 0.29 -24.25 -2.75
CA ASN A 188 1.50 -24.44 -1.94
C ASN A 188 2.80 -24.19 -2.74
N ALA A 189 2.81 -23.15 -3.58
CA ALA A 189 3.91 -22.89 -4.51
C ALA A 189 4.24 -21.40 -4.61
N TRP A 190 5.51 -21.12 -4.88
CA TRP A 190 5.95 -19.80 -5.30
C TRP A 190 5.61 -19.59 -6.77
N ARG A 191 5.06 -18.43 -7.10
CA ARG A 191 4.83 -17.96 -8.46
C ARG A 191 5.75 -16.79 -8.74
N TYR A 192 6.50 -16.92 -9.82
CA TYR A 192 7.34 -15.84 -10.33
C TYR A 192 6.48 -14.79 -11.03
N ILE A 193 6.73 -13.51 -10.76
CA ILE A 193 6.02 -12.41 -11.43
C ILE A 193 6.86 -11.90 -12.60
N ALA A 194 7.96 -11.21 -12.33
CA ALA A 194 8.86 -10.74 -13.36
C ALA A 194 10.23 -10.41 -12.80
N THR A 195 11.17 -10.20 -13.72
CA THR A 195 12.45 -9.54 -13.48
C THR A 195 12.54 -8.34 -14.40
N TRP A 196 12.74 -7.18 -13.79
CA TRP A 196 13.02 -5.91 -14.46
C TRP A 196 14.51 -5.60 -14.37
N LYS A 197 15.06 -4.98 -15.41
CA LYS A 197 16.39 -4.37 -15.40
C LYS A 197 16.24 -2.86 -15.38
N ARG A 198 16.71 -2.22 -14.29
CA ARG A 198 16.80 -0.76 -14.18
C ARG A 198 18.25 -0.34 -14.49
N PRO A 199 18.49 0.42 -15.58
CA PRO A 199 19.83 0.91 -15.92
C PRO A 199 20.29 2.01 -14.95
N SER A 200 21.57 2.40 -15.05
CA SER A 200 22.19 3.48 -14.25
C SER A 200 21.86 3.43 -12.76
N THR A 201 21.80 2.21 -12.22
CA THR A 201 21.43 1.93 -10.84
C THR A 201 22.28 0.75 -10.39
N THR A 202 23.02 0.91 -9.29
CA THR A 202 23.81 -0.15 -8.67
C THR A 202 23.43 -0.22 -7.20
N THR A 203 22.46 -1.06 -6.85
CA THR A 203 21.93 -1.10 -5.49
C THR A 203 21.47 -2.50 -5.05
N TYR A 204 21.35 -2.65 -3.75
CA TYR A 204 20.68 -3.75 -3.06
C TYR A 204 19.34 -3.26 -2.49
N GLN A 205 18.69 -4.04 -1.63
CA GLN A 205 17.48 -3.59 -0.92
C GLN A 205 17.75 -2.28 -0.17
N SER A 206 16.92 -1.27 -0.42
CA SER A 206 16.99 0.05 0.20
C SER A 206 15.60 0.69 0.17
N GLY A 207 15.34 1.60 1.12
CA GLY A 207 14.04 2.25 1.26
C GLY A 207 12.89 1.25 1.35
N VAL A 208 13.06 0.18 2.14
CA VAL A 208 12.10 -0.94 2.18
C VAL A 208 10.84 -0.52 2.94
N TYR A 209 9.66 -0.85 2.41
CA TYR A 209 8.38 -0.39 2.98
C TYR A 209 7.20 -1.26 2.55
N SER A 210 6.09 -1.08 3.27
CA SER A 210 4.73 -1.50 2.90
C SER A 210 3.81 -0.28 2.93
N PHE A 211 2.70 -0.28 2.18
CA PHE A 211 1.69 0.78 2.26
C PHE A 211 0.27 0.27 2.07
N LEU A 212 -0.68 1.09 2.50
CA LEU A 212 -2.11 0.93 2.24
C LEU A 212 -2.65 2.18 1.56
N GLU A 213 -3.24 1.99 0.39
CA GLU A 213 -3.75 3.07 -0.45
C GLU A 213 -5.19 2.78 -0.90
N ASN A 214 -5.98 3.85 -1.01
CA ASN A 214 -7.19 3.86 -1.83
C ASN A 214 -6.92 4.62 -3.14
N PHE A 215 -7.08 3.96 -4.29
CA PHE A 215 -6.91 4.56 -5.61
C PHE A 215 -8.24 5.01 -6.27
N ILE A 216 -9.36 4.96 -5.54
CA ILE A 216 -10.68 5.39 -6.01
C ILE A 216 -11.23 6.50 -5.10
N ASP A 217 -11.27 7.74 -5.59
CA ASP A 217 -11.71 8.91 -4.83
C ASP A 217 -13.17 8.80 -4.34
N THR A 218 -14.04 8.13 -5.08
CA THR A 218 -15.43 7.86 -4.69
C THR A 218 -15.58 6.79 -3.59
N ARG A 219 -14.49 6.23 -3.06
CA ARG A 219 -14.51 5.15 -2.05
C ARG A 219 -13.74 5.47 -0.77
N GLY A 220 -13.36 6.72 -0.53
CA GLY A 220 -12.67 7.11 0.72
C GLY A 220 -13.53 7.03 1.98
N TYR A 221 -14.85 6.88 1.85
CA TYR A 221 -15.76 6.64 2.98
C TYR A 221 -15.77 5.18 3.45
N VAL A 222 -15.08 4.28 2.74
CA VAL A 222 -14.99 2.85 3.09
C VAL A 222 -13.63 2.59 3.73
N GLY A 223 -13.64 2.07 4.95
CA GLY A 223 -12.43 1.68 5.68
C GLY A 223 -11.69 0.53 5.02
N ARG A 224 -10.38 0.47 5.27
CA ARG A 224 -9.48 -0.57 4.80
C ARG A 224 -8.47 -0.90 5.89
N HIS A 225 -8.07 -2.16 5.97
CA HIS A 225 -7.12 -2.65 6.96
C HIS A 225 -6.24 -3.76 6.40
N VAL A 226 -4.98 -3.82 6.84
CA VAL A 226 -4.04 -4.88 6.46
C VAL A 226 -3.03 -5.13 7.56
N GLN A 227 -2.60 -6.39 7.68
CA GLN A 227 -1.53 -6.81 8.56
C GLN A 227 -0.32 -7.28 7.74
N TYR A 228 0.88 -6.90 8.21
CA TYR A 228 2.17 -7.34 7.70
C TYR A 228 2.95 -8.08 8.77
N SER A 229 3.36 -9.31 8.46
CA SER A 229 4.03 -10.20 9.41
C SER A 229 5.36 -10.74 8.87
N ASN A 230 6.19 -11.22 9.80
CA ASN A 230 7.36 -12.03 9.50
C ASN A 230 8.35 -11.36 8.51
N GLN A 231 8.72 -10.11 8.74
CA GLN A 231 9.67 -9.41 7.87
C GLN A 231 11.09 -9.95 8.05
N TRP A 232 11.75 -10.31 6.94
CA TRP A 232 13.14 -10.77 6.94
C TRP A 232 13.91 -10.21 5.75
N ALA A 233 15.21 -9.96 5.94
CA ALA A 233 16.13 -9.62 4.86
C ALA A 233 17.23 -10.68 4.76
N ARG A 234 17.63 -11.03 3.54
CA ARG A 234 18.77 -11.96 3.30
C ARG A 234 19.88 -11.22 2.57
N ASN A 235 21.08 -11.21 3.14
CA ASN A 235 22.24 -10.59 2.50
C ASN A 235 22.89 -11.49 1.44
N THR A 236 23.86 -10.93 0.72
CA THR A 236 24.63 -11.62 -0.32
C THR A 236 25.44 -12.83 0.16
N ASN A 237 25.81 -12.86 1.45
CA ASN A 237 26.47 -14.02 2.09
C ASN A 237 25.46 -15.11 2.50
N GLY A 238 24.17 -14.84 2.32
CA GLY A 238 23.08 -15.74 2.63
C GLY A 238 22.58 -15.72 4.07
N ALA A 239 23.05 -14.77 4.89
CA ALA A 239 22.57 -14.60 6.25
C ALA A 239 21.20 -13.90 6.27
N TRP A 240 20.26 -14.48 6.99
CA TRP A 240 18.93 -13.93 7.23
C TRP A 240 18.91 -13.05 8.48
N SER A 241 18.28 -11.89 8.40
CA SER A 241 18.08 -10.95 9.51
C SER A 241 16.59 -10.65 9.66
N GLU A 242 16.07 -10.90 10.86
CA GLU A 242 14.68 -10.57 11.18
C GLU A 242 14.53 -9.06 11.34
N ILE A 243 13.47 -8.50 10.75
CA ILE A 243 13.15 -7.09 10.89
C ILE A 243 11.98 -6.95 11.86
N THR A 244 12.24 -6.30 12.99
CA THR A 244 11.29 -6.19 14.12
C THR A 244 10.81 -4.78 14.37
N THR A 245 11.41 -3.77 13.74
CA THR A 245 11.02 -2.36 13.89
C THR A 245 10.51 -1.81 12.56
N GLY A 246 9.36 -1.15 12.63
CA GLY A 246 8.72 -0.46 11.52
C GLY A 246 8.41 0.98 11.90
N ARG A 247 8.57 1.92 10.97
CA ARG A 247 8.22 3.33 11.16
C ARG A 247 6.95 3.67 10.40
N PHE A 248 5.94 4.11 11.12
CA PHE A 248 4.65 4.52 10.58
C PHE A 248 4.71 5.95 10.03
N THR A 249 4.27 6.15 8.79
CA THR A 249 4.19 7.45 8.12
C THR A 249 2.90 7.57 7.31
N GLY A 250 2.59 8.78 6.87
CA GLY A 250 1.44 9.10 6.03
C GLY A 250 1.85 9.96 4.84
N ASP A 251 1.00 10.01 3.83
CA ASP A 251 1.17 10.87 2.66
C ASP A 251 0.91 12.36 2.95
N ALA A 252 0.91 13.19 1.91
CA ALA A 252 0.61 14.61 2.04
C ALA A 252 -0.80 14.89 2.57
N THR A 253 -1.79 14.06 2.23
CA THR A 253 -3.17 14.18 2.71
C THR A 253 -3.23 14.06 4.24
N ALA A 254 -2.49 13.09 4.80
CA ALA A 254 -2.37 12.90 6.25
C ALA A 254 -1.59 14.03 6.93
N ASN A 255 -0.42 14.39 6.39
CA ASN A 255 0.46 15.41 6.99
C ASN A 255 -0.17 16.81 6.99
N ASN A 256 -0.99 17.13 5.98
CA ASN A 256 -1.67 18.42 5.86
C ASN A 256 -3.03 18.44 6.57
N ALA A 257 -3.35 17.41 7.37
CA ALA A 257 -4.61 17.27 8.10
C ALA A 257 -5.88 17.46 7.24
N GLN A 258 -5.80 17.13 5.94
CA GLN A 258 -6.97 17.16 5.04
C GLN A 258 -7.92 15.99 5.36
N ARG A 259 -7.36 14.90 5.89
CA ARG A 259 -8.05 13.74 6.43
C ARG A 259 -7.30 13.24 7.66
N MET A 260 -8.03 12.74 8.65
CA MET A 260 -7.51 12.29 9.94
C MET A 260 -7.77 10.80 10.19
N ASP A 261 -8.42 10.08 9.28
CA ASP A 261 -8.71 8.65 9.39
C ASP A 261 -7.56 7.80 8.84
N TYR A 262 -6.44 7.84 9.57
CA TYR A 262 -5.23 7.04 9.34
C TYR A 262 -4.71 6.43 10.65
N ALA A 263 -4.26 5.18 10.59
CA ALA A 263 -3.65 4.50 11.71
C ALA A 263 -2.66 3.43 11.24
N GLY A 264 -1.72 3.11 12.11
CA GLY A 264 -0.78 2.02 11.93
C GLY A 264 -0.03 1.76 13.22
N GLY A 265 0.53 0.57 13.35
CA GLY A 265 1.20 0.18 14.59
C GLY A 265 1.29 -1.32 14.72
N LEU A 266 1.06 -1.83 15.93
CA LEU A 266 1.05 -3.27 16.22
C LEU A 266 -0.35 -3.75 16.55
N GLU A 267 -0.73 -4.86 15.94
CA GLU A 267 -1.95 -5.60 16.23
C GLU A 267 -1.59 -7.08 16.25
N ASN A 268 -1.86 -7.77 17.38
CA ASN A 268 -1.60 -9.21 17.53
C ASN A 268 -0.16 -9.65 17.17
N GLY A 269 0.84 -8.79 17.43
CA GLY A 269 2.25 -9.07 17.12
C GLY A 269 2.65 -8.85 15.66
N HIS A 270 1.74 -8.33 14.83
CA HIS A 270 1.98 -7.95 13.44
C HIS A 270 1.96 -6.44 13.30
N PHE A 271 2.67 -5.91 12.29
CA PHE A 271 2.44 -4.54 11.89
C PHE A 271 1.07 -4.43 11.22
N TYR A 272 0.34 -3.34 11.43
CA TYR A 272 -0.88 -3.08 10.70
C TYR A 272 -0.89 -1.67 10.12
N LEU A 273 -1.69 -1.51 9.07
CA LEU A 273 -2.06 -0.22 8.50
C LEU A 273 -3.57 -0.17 8.31
N ARG A 274 -4.17 0.99 8.58
CA ARG A 274 -5.59 1.26 8.43
C ARG A 274 -5.78 2.68 7.90
N ASN A 275 -6.66 2.86 6.92
CA ASN A 275 -7.05 4.19 6.45
C ASN A 275 -8.50 4.22 5.96
N CYS A 276 -8.97 5.43 5.66
CA CYS A 276 -10.32 5.70 5.16
C CYS A 276 -11.42 5.31 6.17
N GLY A 277 -12.68 5.52 5.79
CA GLY A 277 -13.82 5.10 6.62
C GLY A 277 -14.19 6.06 7.75
N PHE A 278 -13.50 7.21 7.87
CA PHE A 278 -13.81 8.27 8.83
C PHE A 278 -13.83 7.79 10.29
N PHE A 279 -12.95 6.85 10.65
CA PHE A 279 -12.73 6.51 12.05
C PHE A 279 -11.99 7.64 12.78
N SER A 280 -12.14 7.70 14.11
CA SER A 280 -11.66 8.83 14.92
C SER A 280 -10.43 8.51 15.78
N ASP A 281 -10.05 7.25 15.90
CA ASP A 281 -8.92 6.73 16.66
C ASP A 281 -7.62 6.70 15.82
N PHE A 282 -7.21 7.88 15.32
CA PHE A 282 -6.02 7.99 14.50
C PHE A 282 -4.73 7.85 15.31
N VAL A 283 -3.67 7.38 14.66
CA VAL A 283 -2.34 7.24 15.27
C VAL A 283 -1.44 8.39 14.79
N PRO A 284 -0.72 9.08 15.69
CA PRO A 284 0.24 10.09 15.26
C PRO A 284 1.29 9.53 14.29
N LEU A 285 1.53 10.25 13.19
CA LEU A 285 2.56 9.88 12.21
C LEU A 285 3.97 9.93 12.81
N ASN A 286 4.94 9.36 12.09
CA ASN A 286 6.37 9.45 12.40
C ASN A 286 6.76 8.74 13.71
N ARG A 287 6.07 7.63 14.00
CA ARG A 287 6.31 6.78 15.18
C ARG A 287 6.92 5.46 14.77
N ASP A 288 7.84 4.99 15.60
CA ASP A 288 8.44 3.66 15.46
C ASP A 288 7.66 2.66 16.32
N PHE A 289 7.49 1.47 15.79
CA PHE A 289 6.84 0.34 16.45
C PHE A 289 7.77 -0.86 16.40
N THR A 290 7.87 -1.60 17.50
CA THR A 290 8.72 -2.80 17.59
C THR A 290 7.90 -4.01 17.98
N ARG A 291 7.78 -4.98 17.07
CA ARG A 291 7.19 -6.28 17.36
C ARG A 291 8.19 -7.19 18.07
N LEU A 292 7.69 -8.19 18.79
CA LEU A 292 8.54 -9.26 19.32
C LEU A 292 9.17 -10.04 18.16
N ALA A 293 10.45 -10.40 18.31
CA ALA A 293 11.14 -11.28 17.38
C ALA A 293 10.51 -12.68 17.43
N ALA A 294 10.20 -13.24 16.26
CA ALA A 294 9.73 -14.62 16.13
C ALA A 294 10.90 -15.61 16.13
N GLY A 295 12.11 -15.17 15.75
CA GLY A 295 13.33 -15.97 15.72
C GLY A 295 13.33 -17.10 14.69
N THR A 296 12.24 -17.26 13.93
CA THR A 296 12.06 -18.34 12.96
C THR A 296 12.14 -17.77 11.55
N GLN A 297 13.16 -18.19 10.81
CA GLN A 297 13.35 -17.78 9.42
C GLN A 297 12.18 -18.23 8.53
N PRO A 298 11.87 -17.49 7.46
CA PRO A 298 10.82 -17.87 6.54
C PRO A 298 11.18 -19.19 5.83
N THR A 299 10.20 -20.07 5.67
CA THR A 299 10.37 -21.32 4.92
C THR A 299 10.38 -21.03 3.41
N VAL A 300 11.54 -20.60 2.91
CA VAL A 300 11.80 -20.34 1.49
C VAL A 300 13.24 -20.73 1.15
N ASP A 301 13.40 -21.61 0.16
CA ASP A 301 14.70 -21.83 -0.47
C ASP A 301 14.83 -20.90 -1.67
N VAL A 302 15.64 -19.86 -1.52
CA VAL A 302 15.85 -18.84 -2.57
C VAL A 302 16.54 -19.41 -3.82
N ASN A 303 17.18 -20.58 -3.72
CA ASN A 303 17.86 -21.21 -4.85
C ASN A 303 16.89 -22.00 -5.74
N THR A 304 15.70 -22.32 -5.24
CA THR A 304 14.68 -23.08 -5.97
C THR A 304 13.49 -22.24 -6.38
N LEU A 305 13.56 -20.91 -6.20
CA LEU A 305 12.51 -20.01 -6.69
C LEU A 305 12.40 -20.11 -8.22
N PRO A 306 11.18 -20.22 -8.78
CA PRO A 306 11.01 -20.33 -10.23
C PRO A 306 11.51 -19.07 -10.93
N THR A 307 12.01 -19.20 -12.15
CA THR A 307 12.53 -18.06 -12.94
C THR A 307 11.77 -17.82 -14.23
N GLN A 308 10.74 -18.64 -14.50
CA GLN A 308 9.80 -18.59 -15.64
C GLN A 308 8.45 -19.13 -15.18
#